data_AF-A0A4P6D7V6-F1
#
_entry.id   AF-A0A4P6D7V6-F1
#
_cell.length_a   1.000
_cell.length_b   1.000
_cell.length_c   1.000
_cell.angle_alpha   90.00
_cell.angle_beta   90.00
_cell.angle_gamma   90.00
#
_symmetry.space_group_name_H-M   'P 1'
#
loop_
_entity.id
_entity.type
_entity.pdbx_description
1 polymer ?
#
loop_
_entity_poly.entity_id
_entity_poly.type
_entity_poly.pdbx_seq_one_letter_code
_entity_poly.pdbx_strand_id
1 'polypeptide(L)'
;INAESITAGCFVEVTSSCSSHKYNREESPVFVISSLKLNEMEVLTSRLFHPTFEARLPSNLEDIDAVAKELCEDLRKFNLNIFTLITNDWGGALGISLAKYLEENGKQVYLIMLDSAPDSVQRWVSFVLQQEDTYLINKYIKLP
;
A
#
# COMPACT_ATOMS: atom_id res chain seq x y z
N ILE A 1 -20.06 0.63 -6.78
CA ILE A 1 -19.06 0.60 -5.69
C ILE A 1 -19.86 0.45 -4.40
N ASN A 2 -20.00 -0.77 -3.88
CA ASN A 2 -20.47 -0.95 -2.51
C ASN A 2 -19.26 -0.67 -1.62
N ALA A 3 -19.19 0.55 -1.09
CA ALA A 3 -18.22 0.88 -0.06
C ALA A 3 -18.74 0.30 1.26
N GLU A 4 -18.55 -1.00 1.47
CA GLU A 4 -18.49 -1.50 2.84
C GLU A 4 -17.35 -0.75 3.52
N SER A 5 -17.65 -0.03 4.59
CA SER A 5 -16.66 0.70 5.38
C SER A 5 -15.65 -0.29 5.93
N ILE A 6 -14.43 -0.26 5.38
CA ILE A 6 -13.31 -1.08 5.83
C ILE A 6 -12.93 -0.64 7.24
N THR A 7 -13.15 -1.52 8.21
CA THR A 7 -12.92 -1.25 9.64
C THR A 7 -11.47 -1.41 10.07
N ALA A 8 -10.66 -2.15 9.29
CA ALA A 8 -9.23 -2.36 9.53
C ALA A 8 -8.49 -2.52 8.20
N GLY A 9 -7.25 -2.03 8.14
CA GLY A 9 -6.41 -2.12 6.95
C GLY A 9 -6.18 -3.57 6.50
N CYS A 10 -6.27 -3.83 5.20
CA CYS A 10 -6.07 -5.17 4.65
C CYS A 10 -5.47 -5.15 3.23
N PHE A 11 -4.93 -6.29 2.79
CA PHE A 11 -4.44 -6.50 1.44
C PHE A 11 -5.44 -7.27 0.60
N VAL A 12 -5.82 -6.69 -0.54
CA VAL A 12 -6.77 -7.26 -1.51
C VAL A 12 -6.07 -7.58 -2.82
N GLU A 13 -6.30 -8.77 -3.37
CA GLU A 13 -5.73 -9.17 -4.66
C GLU A 13 -6.26 -8.25 -5.78
N VAL A 14 -5.36 -7.73 -6.60
CA VAL A 14 -5.67 -6.87 -7.74
C VAL A 14 -5.25 -7.55 -9.05
N THR A 15 -5.78 -7.04 -10.16
CA THR A 15 -5.43 -7.54 -11.49
C THR A 15 -3.93 -7.41 -11.74
N SER A 16 -3.32 -8.50 -12.18
CA SER A 16 -1.91 -8.59 -12.59
C SER A 16 -1.79 -9.39 -13.88
N SER A 17 -0.59 -9.46 -14.46
CA SER A 17 -0.31 -10.31 -15.63
C SER A 17 -0.11 -11.79 -15.25
N CYS A 18 -0.37 -12.16 -13.99
CA CYS A 18 -0.31 -13.53 -13.49
C CYS A 18 -1.70 -14.07 -13.15
N SER A 19 -1.85 -15.39 -13.12
CA SER A 19 -3.03 -16.04 -12.57
C SER A 19 -3.19 -15.73 -11.08
N SER A 20 -4.44 -15.66 -10.60
CA SER A 20 -4.72 -15.40 -9.17
C SER A 20 -3.94 -16.32 -8.25
N HIS A 21 -3.50 -15.78 -7.11
CA HIS A 21 -2.72 -16.47 -6.08
C HIS A 21 -3.37 -17.78 -5.62
N LYS A 22 -4.70 -17.88 -5.69
CA LYS A 22 -5.43 -19.13 -5.39
C LYS A 22 -4.96 -20.30 -6.27
N TYR A 23 -4.57 -20.03 -7.51
CA TYR A 23 -4.15 -21.02 -8.51
C TYR A 23 -2.64 -21.07 -8.70
N ASN A 24 -1.89 -20.05 -8.23
CA ASN A 24 -0.45 -19.98 -8.36
C ASN A 24 0.20 -19.57 -7.03
N ARG A 25 0.40 -20.57 -6.17
CA ARG A 25 1.01 -20.43 -4.84
C ARG A 25 2.54 -20.58 -4.86
N GLU A 26 3.10 -20.99 -6.00
CA GLU A 26 4.55 -21.16 -6.17
C GLU A 26 5.24 -19.81 -6.39
N GLU A 27 4.55 -18.87 -7.03
CA GLU A 27 5.02 -17.50 -7.19
C GLU A 27 4.89 -16.68 -5.91
N SER A 28 5.97 -15.97 -5.54
CA SER A 28 5.97 -15.09 -4.38
C SER A 28 5.12 -13.85 -4.67
N PRO A 29 4.13 -13.53 -3.82
CA PRO A 29 3.27 -12.37 -4.05
C PRO A 29 4.00 -11.06 -3.78
N VAL A 30 3.50 -10.00 -4.41
CA VAL A 30 3.97 -8.62 -4.24
C VAL A 30 2.86 -7.80 -3.58
N PHE A 31 3.24 -6.94 -2.64
CA PHE A 31 2.32 -6.13 -1.86
C PHE A 31 2.53 -4.66 -2.17
N VAL A 32 1.47 -3.95 -2.53
CA VAL A 32 1.52 -2.57 -3.03
C VAL A 32 0.83 -1.64 -2.06
N ILE A 33 1.51 -0.56 -1.68
CA ILE A 33 0.96 0.54 -0.90
C ILE A 33 0.91 1.77 -1.81
N SER A 34 -0.28 2.02 -2.34
CA SER A 34 -0.55 3.11 -3.28
C SER A 34 -0.61 4.47 -2.60
N SER A 35 -0.57 5.52 -3.41
CA SER A 35 -0.82 6.89 -2.93
C SER A 35 -2.31 7.11 -2.64
N LEU A 36 -2.70 8.34 -2.25
CA LEU A 36 -4.11 8.71 -2.11
C LEU A 36 -4.85 8.83 -3.45
N LYS A 37 -4.13 8.83 -4.58
CA LYS A 37 -4.77 8.88 -5.90
C LYS A 37 -5.34 7.52 -6.26
N LEU A 38 -6.63 7.52 -6.56
CA LEU A 38 -7.32 6.33 -7.06
C LEU A 38 -6.67 5.82 -8.34
N ASN A 39 -6.43 4.50 -8.38
CA ASN A 39 -5.95 3.74 -9.54
C ASN A 39 -4.60 4.20 -10.12
N GLU A 40 -3.81 5.00 -9.40
CA GLU A 40 -2.50 5.48 -9.90
C GLU A 40 -1.54 4.31 -10.19
N MET A 41 -1.65 3.24 -9.40
CA MET A 41 -0.80 2.05 -9.52
C MET A 41 -1.38 0.98 -10.46
N GLU A 42 -2.60 1.15 -11.00
CA GLU A 42 -3.29 0.11 -11.77
C GLU A 42 -2.51 -0.31 -13.03
N VAL A 43 -1.88 0.64 -13.71
CA VAL A 43 -1.04 0.36 -14.89
C VAL A 43 0.21 -0.43 -14.51
N LEU A 44 0.78 -0.17 -13.34
CA LEU A 44 1.94 -0.90 -12.85
C LEU A 44 1.53 -2.31 -12.41
N THR A 45 0.51 -2.44 -11.56
CA THR A 45 0.06 -3.72 -11.00
C THR A 45 -0.41 -4.68 -12.08
N SER A 46 -1.17 -4.19 -13.07
CA SER A 46 -1.64 -5.01 -14.21
C SER A 46 -0.52 -5.62 -15.04
N ARG A 47 0.70 -5.08 -14.98
CA ARG A 47 1.87 -5.56 -15.73
C ARG A 47 2.81 -6.43 -14.91
N LEU A 48 2.56 -6.61 -13.61
CA LEU A 48 3.38 -7.48 -12.76
C LEU A 48 3.08 -8.95 -13.08
N PHE A 49 4.14 -9.75 -13.21
CA PHE A 49 4.04 -11.20 -13.44
C PHE A 49 3.97 -12.01 -12.13
N HIS A 50 3.67 -11.37 -11.02
CA HIS A 50 3.48 -11.99 -9.71
C HIS A 50 2.07 -11.72 -9.17
N PRO A 51 1.50 -12.62 -8.35
CA PRO A 51 0.27 -12.33 -7.64
C PRO A 51 0.42 -11.02 -6.85
N THR A 52 -0.47 -10.07 -7.09
CA THR A 52 -0.30 -8.70 -6.58
C THR A 52 -1.45 -8.35 -5.66
N PHE A 53 -1.13 -7.82 -4.48
CA PHE A 53 -2.09 -7.38 -3.48
C PHE A 53 -1.90 -5.90 -3.18
N GLU A 54 -2.99 -5.14 -3.21
CA GLU A 54 -2.98 -3.71 -2.90
C GLU A 54 -3.56 -3.46 -1.51
N ALA A 55 -2.90 -2.59 -0.74
CA ALA A 55 -3.35 -2.16 0.57
C ALA A 55 -4.64 -1.34 0.45
N ARG A 56 -5.64 -1.72 1.23
CA ARG A 56 -6.88 -0.98 1.46
C ARG A 56 -6.83 -0.44 2.88
N LEU A 57 -6.88 0.88 2.98
CA LEU A 57 -6.76 1.60 4.25
C LEU A 57 -8.14 1.71 4.92
N PRO A 58 -8.18 1.71 6.26
CA PRO A 58 -9.43 1.96 6.97
C PRO A 58 -9.94 3.38 6.70
N SER A 59 -11.25 3.58 6.78
CA SER A 59 -11.86 4.89 6.52
C SER A 59 -11.45 5.97 7.54
N ASN A 60 -11.03 5.57 8.74
CA ASN A 60 -10.54 6.46 9.79
C ASN A 60 -9.04 6.23 9.98
N LEU A 61 -8.22 7.00 9.24
CA LEU A 61 -6.77 6.92 9.32
C LEU A 61 -6.25 8.00 10.29
N GLU A 62 -6.17 7.68 11.58
CA GLU A 62 -5.66 8.60 12.61
C GLU A 62 -4.15 8.44 12.86
N ASP A 63 -3.64 7.20 12.78
CA ASP A 63 -2.26 6.86 13.11
C ASP A 63 -1.68 5.87 12.09
N ILE A 64 -0.58 6.26 11.45
CA ILE A 64 0.15 5.44 10.46
C ILE A 64 0.65 4.14 11.11
N ASP A 65 1.12 4.19 12.36
CA ASP A 65 1.64 3.01 13.05
C ASP A 65 0.53 2.02 13.42
N ALA A 66 -0.67 2.51 13.75
CA ALA A 66 -1.82 1.65 13.97
C ALA A 66 -2.21 0.90 12.68
N VAL A 67 -2.28 1.61 11.56
CA VAL A 67 -2.60 1.01 10.25
C VAL A 67 -1.51 0.04 9.79
N ALA A 68 -0.23 0.36 10.04
CA ALA A 68 0.88 -0.54 9.74
C ALA A 68 0.76 -1.87 10.51
N LYS A 69 0.34 -1.83 11.78
CA LYS A 69 0.09 -3.05 12.57
C LYS A 69 -1.07 -3.86 12.01
N GLU A 70 -2.18 -3.22 11.64
CA GLU A 70 -3.32 -3.90 11.02
C GLU A 70 -2.92 -4.62 9.73
N LEU A 71 -2.18 -3.91 8.87
CA LEU A 71 -1.63 -4.49 7.64
C LEU A 71 -0.64 -5.62 7.92
N CYS A 72 0.20 -5.49 8.95
CA CYS A 72 1.13 -6.55 9.36
C CYS A 72 0.38 -7.80 9.83
N GLU A 73 -0.70 -7.64 10.60
CA GLU A 73 -1.54 -8.75 11.05
C GLU A 73 -2.26 -9.42 9.87
N ASP A 74 -2.81 -8.64 8.91
CA ASP A 74 -3.39 -9.20 7.69
C ASP A 74 -2.37 -10.00 6.88
N LEU A 75 -1.10 -9.57 6.83
CA LEU A 75 -0.04 -10.30 6.13
C LEU A 75 0.32 -11.66 6.77
N ARG A 76 -0.07 -11.92 8.03
CA ARG A 76 0.16 -13.22 8.68
C ARG A 76 -0.59 -14.37 8.02
N LYS A 77 -1.63 -14.07 7.22
CA LYS A 77 -2.33 -15.08 6.41
C LYS A 77 -1.45 -15.70 5.32
N PHE A 78 -0.34 -15.04 4.97
CA PHE A 78 0.64 -15.55 4.02
C PHE A 78 1.78 -16.26 4.75
N ASN A 79 2.03 -17.52 4.39
CA ASN A 79 3.15 -18.29 4.92
C ASN A 79 4.45 -17.98 4.16
N LEU A 80 4.95 -16.75 4.31
CA LEU A 80 6.15 -16.24 3.63
C LEU A 80 7.24 -15.88 4.63
N ASN A 81 8.50 -16.00 4.20
CA ASN A 81 9.66 -15.52 4.95
C ASN A 81 10.20 -14.19 4.41
N ILE A 82 9.90 -13.91 3.15
CA ILE A 82 10.34 -12.71 2.43
C ILE A 82 9.09 -12.02 1.89
N PHE A 83 8.96 -10.73 2.16
CA PHE A 83 7.88 -9.89 1.65
C PHE A 83 8.44 -8.83 0.70
N THR A 84 7.89 -8.73 -0.50
CA THR A 84 8.22 -7.65 -1.44
C THR A 84 7.14 -6.57 -1.35
N LEU A 85 7.52 -5.39 -0.85
CA LEU A 85 6.66 -4.23 -0.73
C LEU A 85 6.99 -3.21 -1.82
N ILE A 86 6.00 -2.73 -2.55
CA ILE A 86 6.12 -1.60 -3.48
C ILE A 86 5.33 -0.45 -2.90
N THR A 87 5.97 0.70 -2.69
CA THR A 87 5.31 1.90 -2.17
C THR A 87 5.37 3.04 -3.17
N ASN A 88 4.35 3.89 -3.16
CA ASN A 88 4.34 5.12 -3.94
C ASN A 88 4.00 6.34 -3.08
N ASP A 89 4.67 7.48 -3.32
CA ASP A 89 4.44 8.77 -2.65
C ASP A 89 4.47 8.62 -1.10
N TRP A 90 3.50 9.22 -0.38
CA TRP A 90 3.33 9.09 1.07
C TRP A 90 3.23 7.63 1.57
N GLY A 91 2.83 6.69 0.71
CA GLY A 91 2.76 5.26 1.01
C GLY A 91 4.10 4.68 1.47
N GLY A 92 5.22 5.36 1.19
CA GLY A 92 6.53 4.98 1.74
C GLY A 92 6.64 5.11 3.25
N ALA A 93 5.99 6.10 3.89
CA ALA A 93 6.00 6.20 5.34
C ALA A 93 5.32 4.98 5.98
N LEU A 94 4.16 4.60 5.44
CA LEU A 94 3.43 3.41 5.86
C LEU A 94 4.22 2.13 5.56
N GLY A 95 4.86 2.04 4.39
CA GLY A 95 5.67 0.88 4.02
C GLY A 95 6.93 0.71 4.87
N ILE A 96 7.57 1.80 5.31
CA ILE A 96 8.70 1.74 6.26
C ILE A 96 8.22 1.24 7.62
N SER A 97 7.10 1.77 8.14
CA SER A 97 6.55 1.31 9.42
C SER A 97 6.12 -0.17 9.35
N LEU A 98 5.46 -0.58 8.26
CA LEU A 98 5.11 -1.98 8.02
C LEU A 98 6.35 -2.89 7.92
N ALA A 99 7.38 -2.44 7.20
CA ALA A 99 8.63 -3.19 7.06
C ALA A 99 9.28 -3.43 8.43
N LYS A 100 9.31 -2.41 9.28
CA LYS A 100 9.81 -2.52 10.65
C LYS A 100 9.07 -3.61 11.44
N TYR A 101 7.73 -3.63 11.42
CA TYR A 101 6.96 -4.65 12.13
C TYR A 101 7.16 -6.07 11.57
N LEU A 102 7.31 -6.20 10.25
CA LEU A 102 7.61 -7.49 9.63
C LEU A 102 9.01 -8.00 10.03
N GLU A 103 10.01 -7.11 10.05
CA GLU A 103 11.38 -7.45 10.47
C GLU A 103 11.48 -7.78 11.96
N GLU A 104 10.75 -7.06 12.83
CA GLU A 104 10.62 -7.39 14.25
C GLU A 104 10.01 -8.79 14.47
N ASN A 105 9.15 -9.25 13.54
CA ASN A 105 8.57 -10.59 13.52
C ASN A 105 9.47 -11.65 12.83
N GLY A 106 10.73 -11.31 12.53
CA GLY A 106 11.71 -12.22 11.94
C GLY A 106 11.50 -12.48 10.43
N LYS A 107 10.77 -11.61 9.74
CA LYS A 107 10.60 -11.65 8.28
C LYS A 107 11.62 -10.75 7.59
N GLN A 108 11.96 -11.05 6.35
CA GLN A 108 12.78 -10.17 5.53
C GLN A 108 11.89 -9.34 4.60
N VAL A 109 12.22 -8.07 4.40
CA VAL A 109 11.43 -7.17 3.56
C VAL A 109 12.29 -6.59 2.43
N TYR A 110 11.83 -6.75 1.19
CA TYR A 110 12.32 -6.02 0.03
C TYR A 110 11.40 -4.83 -0.21
N LEU A 111 11.84 -3.64 0.22
CA LEU A 111 11.10 -2.40 0.07
C LEU A 111 11.53 -1.66 -1.20
N ILE A 112 10.62 -1.54 -2.16
CA ILE A 112 10.78 -0.79 -3.41
C ILE A 112 9.99 0.51 -3.29
N MET A 113 10.69 1.64 -3.28
CA MET A 113 10.11 2.96 -3.06
C MET A 113 10.06 3.75 -4.36
N LEU A 114 8.86 4.05 -4.86
CA LEU A 114 8.62 4.87 -6.06
C LEU A 114 8.27 6.28 -5.61
N ASP A 115 9.15 7.26 -5.85
CA ASP A 115 9.00 8.64 -5.38
C ASP A 115 8.72 8.80 -3.86
N SER A 116 8.99 7.76 -3.07
CA SER A 116 8.67 7.72 -1.63
C SER A 116 9.88 7.91 -0.70
N ALA A 117 11.01 8.44 -1.19
CA ALA A 117 12.16 8.71 -0.31
C ALA A 117 11.74 9.62 0.87
N PRO A 118 12.38 9.52 2.05
CA PRO A 118 12.00 10.32 3.23
C PRO A 118 11.89 11.82 2.92
N ASP A 119 12.82 12.36 2.14
CA ASP A 119 12.79 13.76 1.69
C ASP A 119 11.58 14.07 0.80
N SER A 120 11.20 13.14 -0.08
CA SER A 120 10.01 13.26 -0.94
C SER A 120 8.73 13.25 -0.10
N VAL A 121 8.63 12.35 0.88
CA VAL A 121 7.49 12.27 1.80
C VAL A 121 7.40 13.54 2.65
N GLN A 122 8.52 14.05 3.19
CA GLN A 122 8.53 15.30 3.96
C GLN A 122 8.09 16.50 3.11
N ARG A 123 8.55 16.59 1.86
CA ARG A 123 8.09 17.62 0.92
C ARG A 123 6.59 17.49 0.64
N TRP A 124 6.10 16.27 0.44
CA TRP A 124 4.68 16.00 0.26
C TRP A 124 3.86 16.46 1.46
N VAL A 125 4.26 16.07 2.69
CA VAL A 125 3.57 16.46 3.93
C VAL A 125 3.55 17.99 4.07
N SER A 126 4.70 18.63 3.87
CA SER A 126 4.84 20.09 3.96
C SER A 126 3.96 20.81 2.94
N PHE A 127 3.89 20.27 1.72
CA PHE A 127 3.02 20.77 0.66
C PHE A 127 1.55 20.64 1.07
N VAL A 128 1.12 19.46 1.52
CA VAL A 128 -0.28 19.18 1.91
C VAL A 128 -0.74 20.08 3.04
N LEU A 129 0.08 20.27 4.08
CA LEU A 129 -0.26 21.11 5.24
C LEU A 129 -0.41 22.61 4.90
N GLN A 130 0.08 23.04 3.73
CA GLN A 130 0.00 24.44 3.27
C GLN A 130 -1.18 24.68 2.31
N GLN A 131 -1.90 23.64 1.87
CA GLN A 131 -2.99 23.78 0.91
C GLN A 131 -4.36 23.84 1.61
N GLU A 132 -5.31 24.48 0.93
CA GLU A 132 -6.72 24.41 1.30
C GLU A 132 -7.33 23.05 0.94
N ASP A 133 -8.30 22.58 1.73
CA ASP A 133 -8.97 21.28 1.54
C ASP A 133 -9.50 21.09 0.12
N THR A 134 -10.09 22.13 -0.46
CA THR A 134 -10.66 22.10 -1.82
C THR A 134 -9.60 21.80 -2.88
N TYR A 135 -8.39 22.32 -2.71
CA TYR A 135 -7.28 22.04 -3.64
C TYR A 135 -6.85 20.57 -3.54
N LEU A 136 -6.77 20.04 -2.33
CA LEU A 136 -6.39 18.64 -2.09
C LEU A 136 -7.42 17.67 -2.66
N ILE A 137 -8.72 17.94 -2.46
CA ILE A 137 -9.80 17.16 -3.04
C ILE A 137 -9.65 17.09 -4.56
N ASN A 138 -9.48 18.23 -5.23
CA ASN A 138 -9.32 18.28 -6.69
C ASN A 138 -8.04 17.58 -7.19
N LYS A 139 -6.97 17.59 -6.39
CA LYS A 139 -5.70 16.93 -6.75
C LYS A 139 -5.79 15.41 -6.71
N TYR A 140 -6.49 14.84 -5.72
CA TYR A 140 -6.52 13.39 -5.48
C TYR A 140 -7.82 12.72 -5.96
N ILE A 141 -8.92 13.46 -6.04
CA ILE A 141 -10.22 13.00 -6.49
C ILE A 141 -10.56 13.72 -7.78
N LYS A 142 -10.29 13.06 -8.91
CA LYS A 142 -10.81 13.51 -10.20
C LYS A 142 -12.23 12.99 -10.34
N LEU A 143 -13.20 13.83 -10.00
CA LEU A 143 -14.61 13.55 -10.31
C LEU A 143 -14.79 13.63 -11.83
N PRO A 144 -15.43 12.63 -12.47
CA PRO A 144 -15.73 12.65 -13.90
C PRO A 144 -16.76 13.72 -14.27
#